data_AF-A0A1G6FL77-F1
#
_entry.id   AF-A0A1G6FL77-F1
#
_cell.length_a   1.000
_cell.length_b   1.000
_cell.length_c   1.000
_cell.angle_alpha   90.00
_cell.angle_beta   90.00
_cell.angle_gamma   90.00
#
_symmetry.space_group_name_H-M   'P 1'
#
loop_
_entity.id
_entity.type
_entity.pdbx_description
1 polymer ?
#
loop_
_entity_poly.entity_id
_entity_poly.type
_entity_poly.pdbx_seq_one_letter_code
_entity_poly.pdbx_strand_id
1 'polypeptide(L)'
;MAKKAHYVVSEAKKTVTYTVGTLTEKERAEVAEYKEGGYEIVIKQKEKKKGLTFDDMKKKAKGKTFEKELLEKIENKENYMQIRKWFLEQTK
;
A
#
# COMPACT_ATOMS: atom_id res chain seq x y z
N MET A 1 -12.76 -19.13 8.74
CA MET A 1 -11.58 -18.54 8.07
C MET A 1 -10.37 -18.78 8.96
N ALA A 2 -9.50 -19.73 8.62
CA ALA A 2 -8.24 -19.91 9.33
C ALA A 2 -7.22 -18.87 8.83
N LYS A 3 -6.68 -18.05 9.73
CA LYS A 3 -5.69 -17.02 9.39
C LYS A 3 -4.30 -17.55 9.70
N LYS A 4 -3.50 -17.86 8.68
CA LYS A 4 -2.08 -18.17 8.82
C LYS A 4 -1.26 -16.86 8.75
N ALA A 5 0.02 -16.94 9.09
CA ALA A 5 0.88 -15.77 9.26
C ALA A 5 1.02 -14.92 7.99
N HIS A 6 1.09 -15.54 6.79
CA HIS A 6 1.34 -14.81 5.54
C HIS A 6 0.32 -15.06 4.41
N TYR A 7 -0.74 -15.83 4.67
CA TYR A 7 -1.85 -16.07 3.74
C TYR A 7 -3.18 -16.33 4.45
N VAL A 8 -4.29 -16.10 3.74
CA VAL A 8 -5.65 -16.31 4.22
C VAL A 8 -6.30 -17.40 3.39
N VAL A 9 -6.78 -18.46 4.05
CA VAL A 9 -7.54 -19.54 3.40
C VAL A 9 -9.03 -19.33 3.64
N SER A 10 -9.80 -19.37 2.55
CA SER A 10 -11.24 -19.27 2.53
C SER A 10 -11.83 -20.55 1.94
N GLU A 11 -12.15 -21.53 2.80
CA GLU A 11 -12.74 -22.82 2.40
C GLU A 11 -14.10 -22.65 1.72
N ALA A 12 -14.94 -21.71 2.21
CA ALA A 12 -16.25 -21.42 1.62
C ALA A 12 -16.18 -20.94 0.16
N LYS A 13 -15.08 -20.28 -0.21
CA LYS A 13 -14.83 -19.80 -1.58
C LYS A 13 -13.72 -20.58 -2.27
N LYS A 14 -13.25 -21.67 -1.66
CA LYS A 14 -12.04 -22.42 -2.05
C LYS A 14 -10.91 -21.52 -2.57
N THR A 15 -10.55 -20.48 -1.80
CA THR A 15 -9.56 -19.47 -2.22
C THR A 15 -8.45 -19.32 -1.18
N VAL A 16 -7.21 -19.24 -1.65
CA VAL A 16 -6.03 -18.92 -0.84
C VAL A 16 -5.49 -17.58 -1.30
N THR A 17 -5.50 -16.57 -0.44
CA THR A 17 -4.99 -15.24 -0.76
C THR A 17 -3.68 -14.96 -0.03
N TYR A 18 -2.62 -14.58 -0.75
CA TYR A 18 -1.35 -14.19 -0.14
C TYR A 18 -0.69 -13.01 -0.86
N THR A 19 0.25 -12.34 -0.20
CA THR A 19 1.00 -11.24 -0.80
C THR A 19 2.30 -11.72 -1.42
N VAL A 20 2.63 -11.25 -2.62
CA VAL A 20 3.88 -11.65 -3.28
C VAL A 20 5.08 -11.30 -2.40
N GLY A 21 6.01 -12.25 -2.23
CA GLY A 21 7.20 -12.08 -1.41
C GLY A 21 6.99 -12.15 0.10
N THR A 22 5.80 -12.51 0.59
CA THR A 22 5.56 -12.72 2.03
C THR A 22 5.57 -14.19 2.45
N LEU A 23 5.48 -15.14 1.52
CA LEU A 23 5.48 -16.57 1.85
C LEU A 23 6.89 -17.11 2.10
N THR A 24 7.03 -17.82 3.22
CA THR A 24 8.19 -18.69 3.49
C THR A 24 8.18 -19.93 2.59
N GLU A 25 9.30 -20.63 2.48
CA GLU A 25 9.42 -21.84 1.65
C GLU A 25 8.40 -22.92 2.03
N LYS A 26 8.21 -23.14 3.33
CA LYS A 26 7.21 -24.08 3.86
C LYS A 26 5.78 -23.69 3.47
N GLU A 27 5.44 -22.40 3.54
CA GLU A 27 4.11 -21.94 3.15
C GLU A 27 3.89 -22.04 1.64
N ARG A 28 4.93 -21.91 0.81
CA ARG A 28 4.79 -22.14 -0.64
C ARG A 28 4.41 -23.58 -0.95
N ALA A 29 4.96 -24.54 -0.21
CA ALA A 29 4.57 -25.95 -0.33
C ALA A 29 3.11 -26.15 0.08
N GLU A 30 2.69 -25.63 1.24
CA GLU A 30 1.28 -25.70 1.66
C GLU A 30 0.33 -25.07 0.63
N VAL A 31 0.66 -23.88 0.12
CA VAL A 31 -0.14 -23.18 -0.91
C VAL A 31 -0.19 -23.96 -2.22
N ALA A 32 0.88 -24.68 -2.58
CA ALA A 32 0.90 -25.56 -3.73
C ALA A 32 -0.05 -26.76 -3.53
N GLU A 33 -0.07 -27.36 -2.34
CA GLU A 33 -1.03 -28.44 -2.02
C GLU A 33 -2.48 -27.97 -2.11
N TYR A 34 -2.80 -26.75 -1.63
CA TYR A 34 -4.14 -26.18 -1.81
C TYR A 34 -4.49 -25.99 -3.29
N LYS A 35 -3.52 -25.56 -4.12
CA LYS A 35 -3.71 -25.43 -5.56
C LYS A 35 -4.02 -26.78 -6.21
N GLU A 36 -3.31 -27.84 -5.83
CA GLU A 36 -3.57 -29.21 -6.29
C GLU A 36 -4.92 -29.74 -5.78
N GLY A 37 -5.33 -29.34 -4.57
CA GLY A 37 -6.67 -29.59 -4.01
C GLY A 37 -7.81 -28.78 -4.65
N GLY A 38 -7.54 -28.03 -5.72
CA GLY A 38 -8.53 -27.26 -6.47
C GLY A 38 -8.92 -25.93 -5.84
N TYR A 39 -8.08 -25.36 -4.97
CA TYR A 39 -8.27 -24.00 -4.46
C TYR A 39 -7.70 -22.97 -5.44
N GLU A 40 -8.43 -21.88 -5.62
CA GLU A 40 -7.96 -20.73 -6.40
C GLU A 40 -6.94 -19.92 -5.59
N ILE A 41 -5.78 -19.67 -6.20
CA ILE A 41 -4.67 -18.96 -5.57
C ILE A 41 -4.68 -17.49 -6.00
N VAL A 42 -5.08 -16.60 -5.09
CA VAL A 42 -5.17 -15.16 -5.31
C VAL A 42 -3.90 -14.47 -4.79
N ILE A 43 -3.05 -14.02 -5.70
CA ILE A 43 -1.80 -13.34 -5.35
C ILE A 43 -2.04 -11.83 -5.35
N LYS A 44 -1.96 -11.21 -4.17
CA LYS A 44 -1.98 -9.75 -4.03
C LYS A 44 -0.56 -9.21 -4.19
N GLN A 45 -0.36 -8.26 -5.09
CA GLN A 45 0.89 -7.50 -5.10
C GLN A 45 0.88 -6.53 -3.92
N LYS A 46 2.00 -6.47 -3.17
CA LYS A 46 2.19 -5.44 -2.14
C LYS A 46 2.21 -4.11 -2.88
N GLU A 47 1.19 -3.27 -2.72
CA GLU A 47 1.22 -1.92 -3.29
C GLU A 47 2.55 -1.28 -2.87
N LYS A 48 3.43 -0.98 -3.83
CA LYS A 48 4.59 -0.13 -3.59
C LYS A 48 4.01 1.12 -2.96
N LYS A 49 4.39 1.45 -1.71
CA LYS A 49 4.04 2.71 -1.06
C LYS A 49 4.27 3.82 -2.09
N LYS A 50 3.19 4.34 -2.70
CA LYS A 50 3.29 5.46 -3.63
C LYS A 50 3.96 6.58 -2.84
N GLY A 51 5.05 7.12 -3.40
CA GLY A 51 5.65 8.32 -2.85
C GLY A 51 4.57 9.40 -2.74
N LEU A 52 4.62 10.21 -1.69
CA LEU A 52 3.66 11.29 -1.46
C LEU A 52 3.77 12.31 -2.61
N THR A 53 2.89 12.26 -3.60
CA THR A 53 2.97 13.15 -4.77
C THR A 53 2.51 14.57 -4.42
N PHE A 54 2.72 15.55 -5.31
CA PHE A 54 2.13 16.88 -5.16
C PHE A 54 0.60 16.82 -5.11
N ASP A 55 -0.03 15.91 -5.85
CA ASP A 55 -1.49 15.73 -5.81
C ASP A 55 -1.96 15.18 -4.45
N ASP A 56 -1.24 14.21 -3.89
CA ASP A 56 -1.48 13.72 -2.52
C ASP A 56 -1.32 14.83 -1.47
N MET A 57 -0.29 15.67 -1.62
CA MET A 57 -0.06 16.82 -0.74
C MET A 57 -1.19 17.85 -0.85
N LYS A 58 -1.60 18.21 -2.07
CA LYS A 58 -2.72 19.15 -2.31
C LYS A 58 -4.02 18.61 -1.72
N LYS A 59 -4.34 17.33 -1.96
CA LYS A 59 -5.54 16.69 -1.39
C LYS A 59 -5.55 16.70 0.13
N LYS A 60 -4.41 16.44 0.77
CA LYS A 60 -4.28 16.45 2.24
C LYS A 60 -4.21 17.84 2.86
N ALA A 61 -3.68 18.82 2.12
CA ALA A 61 -3.71 20.22 2.53
C ALA A 61 -5.09 20.85 2.32
N LYS A 62 -5.97 20.22 1.54
CA LYS A 62 -7.25 20.80 1.17
C LYS A 62 -8.07 21.17 2.40
N GLY A 63 -8.45 22.44 2.52
CA GLY A 63 -9.21 22.96 3.67
C GLY A 63 -8.38 23.14 4.95
N LYS A 64 -7.05 23.05 4.90
CA LYS A 64 -6.15 23.39 6.00
C LYS A 64 -5.62 24.82 5.84
N THR A 65 -5.19 25.42 6.96
CA THR A 65 -4.63 26.78 7.00
C THR A 65 -3.41 26.96 6.11
N PHE A 66 -2.59 25.92 5.92
CA PHE A 66 -1.39 25.95 5.09
C PHE A 66 -1.63 25.55 3.62
N GLU A 67 -2.88 25.37 3.19
CA GLU A 67 -3.21 25.03 1.79
C GLU A 67 -2.67 26.05 0.79
N LYS A 68 -2.88 27.33 1.08
CA LYS A 68 -2.42 28.44 0.23
C LYS A 68 -0.90 28.46 0.13
N GLU A 69 -0.21 28.34 1.27
CA GLU A 69 1.25 28.30 1.30
C GLU A 69 1.78 27.08 0.52
N LEU A 70 1.17 25.90 0.63
CA LEU A 70 1.56 24.75 -0.19
C LEU A 70 1.43 25.03 -1.69
N LEU A 71 0.33 25.65 -2.12
CA LEU A 71 0.09 25.99 -3.52
C LEU A 71 1.09 27.03 -4.03
N GLU A 72 1.40 28.05 -3.23
CA GLU A 72 2.41 29.06 -3.56
C GLU A 72 3.80 28.45 -3.70
N LYS A 73 4.20 27.53 -2.81
CA LYS A 73 5.49 26.84 -2.90
C LYS A 73 5.60 25.99 -4.17
N ILE A 74 4.51 25.33 -4.56
CA ILE A 74 4.43 24.54 -5.80
C ILE A 74 4.48 25.45 -7.04
N GLU A 75 3.77 26.59 -7.02
CA GLU A 75 3.74 27.56 -8.13
C GLU A 75 5.10 28.24 -8.33
N ASN A 76 5.79 28.57 -7.24
CA ASN A 76 7.16 29.07 -7.25
C ASN A 76 8.21 28.04 -7.71
N LYS A 77 7.79 26.82 -8.08
CA LYS A 77 8.66 25.71 -8.49
C LYS A 77 9.75 25.42 -7.45
N GLU A 78 9.45 25.58 -6.15
CA GLU A 78 10.37 25.18 -5.09
C GLU A 78 10.71 23.69 -5.21
N ASN A 79 11.87 23.30 -4.67
CA ASN A 79 12.32 21.92 -4.75
C ASN A 79 11.31 20.98 -4.09
N TYR A 80 10.89 19.93 -4.81
CA TYR A 80 9.92 18.94 -4.31
C TYR A 80 10.30 18.35 -2.94
N MET A 81 11.59 18.11 -2.66
CA MET A 81 12.00 17.63 -1.34
C MET A 81 11.81 18.67 -0.23
N GLN A 82 12.02 19.96 -0.52
CA GLN A 82 11.76 21.05 0.43
C GLN A 82 10.26 21.19 0.71
N ILE A 83 9.43 21.22 -0.36
CA ILE A 83 7.97 21.29 -0.23
C ILE A 83 7.45 20.08 0.54
N ARG A 84 7.94 18.87 0.21
CA ARG A 84 7.56 17.64 0.91
C ARG A 84 7.97 17.66 2.38
N LYS A 85 9.18 18.11 2.71
CA LYS A 85 9.65 18.19 4.09
C LYS A 85 8.80 19.18 4.88
N TRP A 86 8.62 20.40 4.36
CA TRP A 86 7.77 21.42 4.96
C TRP A 86 6.33 20.92 5.15
N PHE A 87 5.73 20.29 4.14
CA PHE A 87 4.38 19.74 4.23
C PHE A 87 4.25 18.65 5.31
N LEU A 88 5.26 17.77 5.42
CA LEU A 88 5.29 16.74 6.46
C LEU A 88 5.47 17.35 7.87
N GLU A 89 6.13 18.51 8.00
CA GLU A 89 6.21 19.27 9.25
C GLU A 89 4.88 19.94 9.61
N GLN A 90 4.16 20.50 8.64
CA GLN A 90 2.83 21.10 8.85
C GLN A 90 1.71 20.07 9.15
N THR A 91 1.93 18.80 8.79
CA THR A 91 0.95 17.71 8.97
C THR A 91 1.24 16.80 10.17
N LYS A 92 2.33 17.04 10.89
CA LYS A 92 2.59 16.44 12.20
C LYS A 92 1.76 17.09 13.28
#